data_AF-A0A1V4W4G7-F1
#
_entry.id   AF-A0A1V4W4G7-F1
#
_cell.length_a   1.000
_cell.length_b   1.000
_cell.length_c   1.000
_cell.angle_alpha   90.00
_cell.angle_beta   90.00
_cell.angle_gamma   90.00
#
_symmetry.space_group_name_H-M   'P 1'
#
loop_
_entity.id
_entity.type
_entity.pdbx_description
1 polymer ?
#
loop_
_entity_poly.entity_id
_entity_poly.type
_entity_poly.pdbx_seq_one_letter_code
_entity_poly.pdbx_strand_id
1 'polypeptide(L)'
;MLAAWLGESRSIKGLRRVLGNIVLTPRSIVITTGSPKTLSAGKILFINGFKVFIEDDAEEISYQVDVTAEAVAETFPWPEPGYAVVAVSVKEGLTARGYNIEQQRAAVKLWFDYCSKEQPSIRKTAVWAAAVIYAFTRLEKEEELKQQDLAGQYGVASSTISLKYRLLCQSLELVTYDERYSTKRPPLKRLRGNRGEHP
;
A
#
# COMPACT_ATOMS: atom_id res chain seq x y z
N MET A 1 34.61 -0.76 23.97
CA MET A 1 33.17 -0.85 23.68
C MET A 1 32.46 0.04 24.69
N LEU A 2 32.10 1.27 24.32
CA LEU A 2 31.47 2.24 25.21
C LEU A 2 29.96 2.06 25.13
N ALA A 3 29.33 1.58 26.20
CA ALA A 3 27.89 1.59 26.37
C ALA A 3 27.54 2.76 27.30
N ALA A 4 26.79 3.74 26.81
CA ALA A 4 26.23 4.81 27.62
C ALA A 4 24.83 4.38 28.11
N TRP A 5 24.69 4.20 29.41
CA TRP A 5 23.39 3.93 30.04
C TRP A 5 22.64 5.26 30.21
N LEU A 6 21.75 5.58 29.27
CA LEU A 6 20.85 6.73 29.41
C LEU A 6 19.66 6.34 30.29
N GLY A 7 19.87 6.40 31.60
CA GLY A 7 18.83 6.23 32.59
C GLY A 7 19.35 6.55 33.98
N GLU A 8 18.82 7.57 34.63
CA GLU A 8 19.05 7.73 36.07
C GLU A 8 18.07 6.79 36.79
N SER A 9 18.61 5.76 37.45
CA SER A 9 17.82 4.85 38.27
C SER A 9 17.41 5.54 39.57
N ARG A 10 16.28 6.24 39.56
CA ARG A 10 15.58 6.62 40.79
C ARG A 10 14.56 5.53 41.14
N SER A 11 14.91 4.79 42.20
CA SER A 11 14.10 3.76 42.83
C SER A 11 12.75 4.31 43.30
N ILE A 12 11.63 3.86 42.72
CA ILE A 12 10.29 3.93 43.32
C ILE A 12 9.50 2.68 42.90
N LYS A 13 8.84 2.05 43.87
CA LYS A 13 8.02 0.83 43.74
C LYS A 13 7.09 0.85 42.52
N GLY A 14 7.20 -0.18 41.67
CA GLY A 14 6.39 -0.39 40.47
C GLY A 14 7.26 -0.56 39.24
N LEU A 15 7.62 -1.80 38.89
CA LEU A 15 8.43 -2.09 37.71
C LEU A 15 7.77 -1.48 36.46
N ARG A 16 8.47 -0.54 35.79
CA ARG A 16 8.03 -0.05 34.48
C ARG A 16 8.03 -1.23 33.51
N ARG A 17 6.92 -1.40 32.80
CA ARG A 17 6.76 -2.43 31.78
C ARG A 17 7.80 -2.20 30.67
N VAL A 18 8.79 -3.08 30.57
CA VAL A 18 9.73 -3.09 29.44
C VAL A 18 8.96 -3.61 28.23
N LEU A 19 8.78 -2.74 27.23
CA LEU A 19 7.97 -3.04 26.04
C LEU A 19 8.74 -3.82 24.96
N GLY A 20 10.07 -3.87 25.07
CA GLY A 20 10.95 -4.42 24.05
C GLY A 20 12.41 -4.02 24.23
N ASN A 21 13.27 -4.47 23.30
CA ASN A 21 14.69 -4.11 23.24
C ASN A 21 15.02 -3.36 21.94
N ILE A 22 15.91 -2.37 22.05
CA ILE A 22 16.47 -1.64 20.91
C ILE A 22 17.97 -1.97 20.83
N VAL A 23 18.41 -2.42 19.66
CA VAL A 23 19.83 -2.67 19.37
C VAL A 23 20.27 -1.71 18.28
N LEU A 24 21.30 -0.92 18.56
CA LEU A 24 21.91 -0.01 17.61
C LEU A 24 23.17 -0.65 17.04
N THR A 25 23.28 -0.66 15.71
CA THR A 25 24.50 -1.04 14.99
C THR A 25 24.90 0.08 14.03
N PRO A 26 26.15 0.12 13.54
CA PRO A 26 26.58 1.18 12.62
C PRO A 26 25.78 1.27 11.30
N ARG A 27 25.05 0.21 10.91
CA ARG A 27 24.31 0.16 9.63
C ARG A 27 22.83 -0.13 9.78
N SER A 28 22.37 -0.45 10.98
CA SER A 28 20.99 -0.87 11.20
C SER A 28 20.56 -0.66 12.65
N ILE A 29 19.25 -0.52 12.84
CA ILE A 29 18.62 -0.43 14.15
C ILE A 29 17.57 -1.52 14.23
N VAL A 30 17.66 -2.37 15.24
CA VAL A 30 16.76 -3.50 15.45
C VAL A 30 15.89 -3.21 16.66
N ILE A 31 14.57 -3.21 16.45
CA ILE A 31 13.58 -3.05 17.52
C ILE A 31 12.84 -4.38 17.68
N THR A 32 12.84 -4.91 18.89
CA THR A 32 12.09 -6.12 19.27
C THR A 32 11.04 -5.72 20.28
N THR A 33 9.81 -6.24 20.16
CA THR A 33 8.73 -5.96 21.11
C THR A 33 7.94 -7.23 21.45
N GLY A 34 7.25 -7.22 22.59
CA GLY A 34 6.43 -8.36 23.03
C GLY A 34 5.08 -8.50 22.31
N SER A 35 4.71 -7.56 21.43
CA SER A 35 3.48 -7.67 20.64
C SER A 35 3.53 -6.84 19.35
N PRO A 36 2.87 -7.29 18.26
CA PRO A 36 2.81 -6.54 17.00
C PRO A 36 2.25 -5.12 17.14
N LYS A 37 1.21 -4.94 17.98
CA LYS A 37 0.63 -3.61 18.26
C LYS A 37 1.63 -2.65 18.89
N THR A 38 2.52 -3.17 19.74
CA THR A 38 3.60 -2.39 20.37
C THR A 38 4.73 -2.09 19.38
N LEU A 39 4.94 -2.94 18.38
CA LEU A 39 5.93 -2.72 17.32
C LEU A 39 5.55 -1.52 16.44
N SER A 40 4.29 -1.42 16.00
CA SER A 40 3.82 -0.29 15.19
C SER A 40 3.93 1.04 15.96
N ALA A 41 3.49 1.07 17.22
CA ALA A 41 3.64 2.24 18.07
C ALA A 41 5.11 2.60 18.34
N GLY A 42 5.96 1.58 18.56
CA GLY A 42 7.39 1.75 18.77
C GLY A 42 8.12 2.29 17.54
N LYS A 43 7.74 1.84 16.34
CA LYS A 43 8.28 2.33 15.06
C LYS A 43 7.96 3.81 14.85
N ILE A 44 6.74 4.24 15.14
CA ILE A 44 6.32 5.65 15.03
C ILE A 44 7.10 6.53 16.01
N LEU A 45 7.18 6.12 17.28
CA LEU A 45 7.94 6.85 18.30
C LEU A 45 9.43 6.96 17.93
N PHE A 46 9.99 5.88 17.38
CA PHE A 46 11.38 5.85 16.96
C PHE A 46 11.64 6.81 15.80
N ILE A 47 10.86 6.73 14.72
CA ILE A 47 11.03 7.58 13.53
C ILE A 47 10.87 9.06 13.90
N ASN A 48 9.85 9.40 14.69
CA ASN A 48 9.61 10.79 15.07
C ASN A 48 10.67 11.33 16.03
N GLY A 49 11.15 10.50 16.97
CA GLY A 49 12.17 10.90 17.94
C GLY A 49 13.57 11.04 17.34
N PHE A 50 13.90 10.22 16.34
CA PHE A 50 15.23 10.21 15.71
C PHE A 50 15.32 10.99 14.40
N LYS A 51 14.22 11.58 13.92
CA LYS A 51 14.19 12.40 12.69
C LYS A 51 15.28 13.48 12.66
N VAL A 52 15.59 14.08 13.81
CA VAL A 52 16.59 15.15 13.96
C VAL A 52 18.04 14.66 13.79
N PHE A 53 18.31 13.35 13.93
CA PHE A 53 19.66 12.78 13.82
C PHE A 53 19.98 12.19 12.45
N ILE A 54 19.01 12.16 11.53
CA ILE A 54 19.16 11.52 10.20
C ILE A 54 19.56 12.54 9.12
N GLU A 55 19.57 13.84 9.42
CA GLU A 55 19.93 14.88 8.45
C GLU A 55 21.38 15.31 8.63
N ASP A 56 22.27 14.90 7.69
CA ASP A 56 23.34 15.81 7.22
C ASP A 56 23.94 15.49 5.83
N ASP A 57 23.29 14.80 4.89
CA ASP A 57 23.92 14.61 3.54
C ASP A 57 22.98 14.22 2.38
N ALA A 58 21.75 14.72 2.34
CA ALA A 58 20.98 14.68 1.10
C ALA A 58 19.99 15.85 1.01
N GLU A 59 20.28 16.75 0.06
CA GLU A 59 19.46 17.89 -0.30
C GLU A 59 17.99 17.50 -0.58
N GLU A 60 17.08 18.31 -0.03
CA GLU A 60 15.72 18.56 -0.50
C GLU A 60 14.83 17.35 -0.83
N ILE A 61 14.61 16.47 0.15
CA ILE A 61 13.43 15.60 0.14
C ILE A 61 12.34 16.29 0.96
N SER A 62 11.30 16.77 0.28
CA SER A 62 10.06 17.23 0.90
C SER A 62 9.47 16.14 1.82
N TYR A 63 9.76 16.28 3.12
CA TYR A 63 9.37 15.36 4.20
C TYR A 63 7.87 15.48 4.51
N GLN A 64 7.01 15.07 3.58
CA GLN A 64 5.72 14.47 3.93
C GLN A 64 5.91 12.96 3.93
N VAL A 65 6.59 12.45 4.96
CA VAL A 65 6.65 11.01 5.21
C VAL A 65 5.23 10.57 5.55
N ASP A 66 4.66 9.89 4.57
CA ASP A 66 3.32 9.34 4.48
C ASP A 66 3.10 8.28 5.59
N VAL A 67 2.75 8.73 6.80
CA VAL A 67 2.27 7.86 7.89
C VAL A 67 0.95 7.16 7.48
N THR A 68 0.23 7.72 6.50
CA THR A 68 -1.04 7.23 5.98
C THR A 68 -0.90 6.09 4.98
N ALA A 69 0.20 6.04 4.24
CA ALA A 69 0.57 4.99 3.31
C ALA A 69 0.53 3.62 4.01
N GLU A 70 1.41 3.38 4.98
CA GLU A 70 1.44 2.11 5.73
C GLU A 70 0.07 1.85 6.40
N ALA A 71 -0.55 2.93 6.90
CA ALA A 71 -1.93 3.04 7.37
C ALA A 71 -2.94 2.16 6.62
N VAL A 72 -3.03 2.42 5.30
CA VAL A 72 -4.05 1.87 4.41
C VAL A 72 -3.86 0.38 4.16
N ALA A 73 -2.60 -0.06 3.98
CA ALA A 73 -2.30 -1.48 3.79
C ALA A 73 -2.51 -2.26 5.10
N GLU A 74 -2.25 -1.66 6.26
CA GLU A 74 -2.48 -2.27 7.58
C GLU A 74 -3.96 -2.27 8.02
N THR A 75 -4.85 -1.60 7.28
CA THR A 75 -6.28 -1.51 7.64
C THR A 75 -7.05 -2.81 7.39
N PHE A 76 -6.57 -3.69 6.50
CA PHE A 76 -7.29 -4.91 6.13
C PHE A 76 -6.74 -6.16 6.85
N PRO A 77 -7.60 -7.07 7.34
CA PRO A 77 -7.17 -8.32 7.96
C PRO A 77 -6.75 -9.33 6.88
N TRP A 78 -5.52 -9.23 6.39
CA TRP A 78 -5.01 -10.09 5.33
C TRP A 78 -4.99 -11.58 5.72
N PRO A 79 -5.63 -12.47 4.93
CA PRO A 79 -5.58 -13.91 5.19
C PRO A 79 -4.17 -14.53 5.17
N GLU A 80 -3.28 -13.98 4.34
CA GLU A 80 -1.92 -14.47 4.16
C GLU A 80 -0.92 -13.29 4.13
N PRO A 81 0.28 -13.41 4.74
CA PRO A 81 1.30 -12.36 4.70
C PRO A 81 1.68 -11.92 3.28
N GLY A 82 1.68 -12.84 2.31
CA GLY A 82 1.95 -12.53 0.91
C GLY A 82 0.97 -11.51 0.31
N TYR A 83 -0.27 -11.47 0.80
CA TYR A 83 -1.30 -10.54 0.32
C TYR A 83 -1.01 -9.12 0.80
N ALA A 84 -0.57 -8.98 2.06
CA ALA A 84 -0.16 -7.69 2.62
C ALA A 84 1.04 -7.10 1.87
N VAL A 85 2.02 -7.93 1.48
CA VAL A 85 3.19 -7.49 0.70
C VAL A 85 2.77 -6.96 -0.67
N VAL A 86 1.83 -7.62 -1.34
CA VAL A 86 1.26 -7.11 -2.60
C VAL A 86 0.55 -5.78 -2.37
N ALA A 87 -0.26 -5.65 -1.31
CA ALA A 87 -0.98 -4.42 -0.99
C ALA A 87 -0.04 -3.22 -0.77
N VAL A 88 1.05 -3.42 -0.04
CA VAL A 88 2.09 -2.40 0.16
C VAL A 88 2.70 -1.98 -1.19
N SER A 89 3.08 -2.96 -2.02
CA SER A 89 3.69 -2.69 -3.33
C SER A 89 2.73 -2.02 -4.34
N VAL A 90 1.43 -2.35 -4.28
CA VAL A 90 0.38 -1.67 -5.06
C VAL A 90 0.31 -0.20 -4.65
N LYS A 91 0.28 0.05 -3.35
CA LYS A 91 0.15 1.39 -2.81
C LYS A 91 1.36 2.25 -3.17
N GLU A 92 2.57 1.76 -2.94
CA GLU A 92 3.82 2.44 -3.35
C GLU A 92 3.83 2.73 -4.85
N GLY A 93 3.41 1.75 -5.67
CA GLY A 93 3.33 1.91 -7.11
C GLY A 93 2.32 2.97 -7.56
N LEU A 94 1.22 3.15 -6.82
CA LEU A 94 0.22 4.18 -7.07
C LEU A 94 0.68 5.56 -6.55
N THR A 95 1.30 5.62 -5.37
CA THR A 95 1.91 6.85 -4.83
C THR A 95 2.94 7.42 -5.80
N ALA A 96 3.83 6.58 -6.34
CA ALA A 96 4.84 6.99 -7.32
C ALA A 96 4.25 7.54 -8.64
N ARG A 97 2.96 7.29 -8.88
CA ARG A 97 2.20 7.77 -10.05
C ARG A 97 1.29 8.97 -9.74
N GLY A 98 1.29 9.47 -8.50
CA GLY A 98 0.49 10.62 -8.09
C GLY A 98 -0.98 10.30 -7.77
N TYR A 99 -1.34 9.03 -7.57
CA TYR A 99 -2.69 8.69 -7.11
C TYR A 99 -2.88 9.12 -5.65
N ASN A 100 -4.07 9.64 -5.33
CA ASN A 100 -4.40 10.08 -3.99
C ASN A 100 -4.72 8.91 -3.04
N ILE A 101 -4.84 9.20 -1.74
CA ILE A 101 -5.05 8.18 -0.69
C ILE A 101 -6.34 7.38 -0.89
N GLU A 102 -7.43 8.01 -1.34
CA GLU A 102 -8.70 7.31 -1.58
C GLU A 102 -8.58 6.32 -2.75
N GLN A 103 -7.90 6.72 -3.82
CA GLN A 103 -7.59 5.84 -4.94
C GLN A 103 -6.70 4.67 -4.53
N GLN A 104 -5.65 4.94 -3.75
CA GLN A 104 -4.78 3.90 -3.20
C GLN A 104 -5.58 2.90 -2.33
N ARG A 105 -6.45 3.40 -1.45
CA ARG A 105 -7.31 2.58 -0.59
C ARG A 105 -8.26 1.73 -1.41
N ALA A 106 -8.85 2.28 -2.47
CA ALA A 106 -9.75 1.55 -3.32
C ALA A 106 -9.04 0.44 -4.11
N ALA A 107 -7.82 0.67 -4.58
CA ALA A 107 -7.00 -0.37 -5.20
C ALA A 107 -6.60 -1.49 -4.23
N VAL A 108 -6.23 -1.13 -3.00
CA VAL A 108 -5.94 -2.11 -1.93
C VAL A 108 -7.19 -2.90 -1.57
N LYS A 109 -8.36 -2.26 -1.53
CA LYS A 109 -9.65 -2.94 -1.31
C LYS A 109 -9.96 -3.94 -2.43
N LEU A 110 -9.75 -3.56 -3.69
CA LEU A 110 -9.92 -4.47 -4.84
C LEU A 110 -9.08 -5.72 -4.66
N TRP A 111 -7.82 -5.55 -4.23
CA TRP A 111 -6.95 -6.68 -3.96
C TRP A 111 -7.43 -7.53 -2.77
N PHE A 112 -7.86 -6.90 -1.68
CA PHE A 112 -8.41 -7.60 -0.52
C PHE A 112 -9.63 -8.46 -0.86
N ASP A 113 -10.57 -7.90 -1.64
CA ASP A 113 -11.78 -8.60 -2.05
C ASP A 113 -11.45 -9.82 -2.92
N TYR A 114 -10.48 -9.69 -3.84
CA TYR A 114 -10.01 -10.81 -4.65
C TYR A 114 -9.38 -11.91 -3.79
N CYS A 115 -8.48 -11.54 -2.87
CA CYS A 115 -7.82 -12.50 -2.00
C CYS A 115 -8.79 -13.24 -1.08
N SER A 116 -9.79 -12.53 -0.56
CA SER A 116 -10.82 -13.11 0.30
C SER A 116 -11.70 -14.11 -0.46
N LYS A 117 -11.94 -13.87 -1.75
CA LYS A 117 -12.75 -14.74 -2.61
C LYS A 117 -11.98 -15.95 -3.14
N GLU A 118 -10.80 -15.73 -3.74
CA GLU A 118 -10.10 -16.76 -4.52
C GLU A 118 -8.95 -17.44 -3.78
N GLN A 119 -8.45 -16.84 -2.70
CA GLN A 119 -7.29 -17.33 -1.94
C GLN A 119 -6.12 -17.76 -2.86
N PRO A 120 -5.62 -16.84 -3.72
CA PRO A 120 -4.63 -17.18 -4.73
C PRO A 120 -3.29 -17.60 -4.10
N SER A 121 -2.65 -18.63 -4.66
CA SER A 121 -1.26 -18.94 -4.31
C SER A 121 -0.30 -17.92 -4.94
N ILE A 122 0.45 -17.20 -4.09
CA ILE A 122 1.39 -16.15 -4.53
C ILE A 122 2.81 -16.68 -4.59
N ARG A 123 3.28 -16.94 -5.81
CA ARG A 123 4.69 -17.30 -6.08
C ARG A 123 5.59 -16.08 -6.27
N LYS A 124 5.05 -14.98 -6.81
CA LYS A 124 5.78 -13.74 -7.07
C LYS A 124 4.86 -12.54 -6.85
N THR A 125 5.11 -11.80 -5.78
CA THR A 125 4.29 -10.63 -5.37
C THR A 125 4.29 -9.53 -6.43
N ALA A 126 5.43 -9.26 -7.06
CA ALA A 126 5.57 -8.24 -8.11
C ALA A 126 4.59 -8.42 -9.28
N VAL A 127 4.26 -9.67 -9.64
CA VAL A 127 3.29 -9.96 -10.71
C VAL A 127 1.90 -9.47 -10.33
N TRP A 128 1.48 -9.77 -9.10
CA TRP A 128 0.17 -9.38 -8.60
C TRP A 128 0.07 -7.88 -8.37
N ALA A 129 1.13 -7.24 -7.86
CA ALA A 129 1.16 -5.80 -7.69
C ALA A 129 0.96 -5.07 -9.03
N ALA A 130 1.72 -5.45 -10.05
CA ALA A 130 1.57 -4.89 -11.40
C ALA A 130 0.16 -5.13 -11.97
N ALA A 131 -0.41 -6.32 -11.76
CA ALA A 131 -1.75 -6.65 -12.26
C ALA A 131 -2.87 -5.87 -11.55
N VAL A 132 -2.78 -5.68 -10.24
CA VAL A 132 -3.75 -4.88 -9.47
C VAL A 132 -3.69 -3.42 -9.88
N ILE A 133 -2.48 -2.85 -10.00
CA ILE A 133 -2.31 -1.47 -10.49
C ILE A 133 -2.95 -1.33 -11.87
N TYR A 134 -2.63 -2.24 -12.78
CA TYR A 134 -3.21 -2.23 -14.12
C TYR A 134 -4.74 -2.36 -14.11
N ALA A 135 -5.30 -3.22 -13.26
CA ALA A 135 -6.74 -3.35 -13.12
C ALA A 135 -7.38 -2.05 -12.66
N PHE A 136 -6.80 -1.44 -11.63
CA PHE A 136 -7.28 -0.20 -11.05
C PHE A 136 -7.22 0.97 -12.04
N THR A 137 -6.13 1.14 -12.79
CA THR A 137 -6.03 2.22 -13.78
C THR A 137 -7.07 2.09 -14.89
N ARG A 138 -7.43 0.86 -15.28
CA ARG A 138 -8.52 0.61 -16.23
C ARG A 138 -9.90 0.94 -15.67
N LEU A 139 -10.12 0.73 -14.37
CA LEU A 139 -11.36 1.17 -13.69
C LEU A 139 -11.47 2.70 -13.67
N GLU A 140 -10.34 3.38 -13.47
CA GLU A 140 -10.22 4.85 -13.49
C GLU A 140 -10.18 5.45 -14.91
N LYS A 141 -10.35 4.64 -15.96
CA LYS A 141 -10.25 5.05 -17.38
C LYS A 141 -8.95 5.80 -17.73
N GLU A 142 -7.85 5.44 -17.10
CA GLU A 142 -6.54 5.96 -17.45
C GLU A 142 -5.91 5.06 -18.50
N GLU A 143 -6.05 5.47 -19.76
CA GLU A 143 -5.64 4.66 -20.91
C GLU A 143 -4.14 4.72 -21.20
N GLU A 144 -3.44 5.70 -20.64
CA GLU A 144 -2.02 5.97 -20.90
C GLU A 144 -1.09 4.88 -20.37
N LEU A 145 -1.48 4.18 -19.29
CA LEU A 145 -0.63 3.14 -18.70
C LEU A 145 -0.71 1.83 -19.49
N LYS A 146 0.41 1.41 -20.09
CA LYS A 146 0.51 0.14 -20.81
C LYS A 146 1.01 -0.97 -19.91
N GLN A 147 0.61 -2.21 -20.21
CA GLN A 147 1.12 -3.39 -19.49
C GLN A 147 2.64 -3.56 -19.65
N GLN A 148 3.21 -3.10 -20.77
CA GLN A 148 4.66 -3.16 -21.02
C GLN A 148 5.45 -2.27 -20.07
N ASP A 149 4.92 -1.10 -19.71
CA ASP A 149 5.58 -0.17 -18.79
C ASP A 149 5.65 -0.78 -17.39
N LEU A 150 4.55 -1.39 -16.94
CA LEU A 150 4.49 -2.14 -15.69
C LEU A 150 5.37 -3.39 -15.71
N ALA A 151 5.44 -4.09 -16.85
CA ALA A 151 6.31 -5.26 -17.01
C ALA A 151 7.78 -4.90 -16.79
N GLY A 152 8.24 -3.80 -17.38
CA GLY A 152 9.59 -3.26 -17.18
C GLY A 152 9.83 -2.87 -15.73
N GLN A 153 8.93 -2.07 -15.14
CA GLN A 153 9.09 -1.58 -13.77
C GLN A 153 9.15 -2.71 -12.72
N TYR A 154 8.32 -3.74 -12.87
CA TYR A 154 8.22 -4.83 -11.89
C TYR A 154 9.10 -6.04 -12.23
N GLY A 155 9.85 -6.01 -13.35
CA GLY A 155 10.70 -7.13 -13.78
C GLY A 155 9.91 -8.41 -14.02
N VAL A 156 8.77 -8.30 -14.72
CA VAL A 156 7.85 -9.40 -15.03
C VAL A 156 7.46 -9.38 -16.49
N ALA A 157 6.94 -10.49 -17.02
CA ALA A 157 6.41 -10.52 -18.38
C ALA A 157 5.03 -9.84 -18.45
N SER A 158 4.80 -9.05 -19.51
CA SER A 158 3.51 -8.40 -19.78
C SER A 158 2.38 -9.41 -19.95
N SER A 159 2.66 -10.57 -20.54
CA SER A 159 1.72 -11.69 -20.67
C SER A 159 1.23 -12.20 -19.30
N THR A 160 2.11 -12.25 -18.31
CA THR A 160 1.75 -12.66 -16.95
C THR A 160 0.87 -11.62 -16.27
N ILE A 161 1.15 -10.32 -16.46
CA ILE A 161 0.29 -9.23 -15.99
C ILE A 161 -1.09 -9.36 -16.61
N SER A 162 -1.17 -9.55 -17.94
CA SER A 162 -2.43 -9.69 -18.67
C SER A 162 -3.26 -10.87 -18.17
N LEU A 163 -2.63 -12.02 -17.92
CA LEU A 163 -3.28 -13.18 -17.36
C LEU A 163 -3.87 -12.88 -15.98
N LYS A 164 -3.09 -12.28 -15.07
CA LYS A 164 -3.56 -11.96 -13.71
C LYS A 164 -4.65 -10.88 -13.70
N TYR A 165 -4.53 -9.88 -14.58
CA TYR A 165 -5.56 -8.88 -14.80
C TYR A 165 -6.90 -9.53 -15.20
N ARG A 166 -6.90 -10.47 -16.16
CA ARG A 166 -8.11 -11.19 -16.55
C ARG A 166 -8.72 -11.97 -15.38
N LEU A 167 -7.91 -12.60 -14.54
CA LEU A 167 -8.39 -13.29 -13.35
C LEU A 167 -9.08 -12.34 -12.36
N LEU A 168 -8.49 -11.16 -12.13
CA LEU A 168 -9.11 -10.11 -11.30
C LEU A 168 -10.47 -9.69 -11.86
N CYS A 169 -10.53 -9.39 -13.16
CA CYS A 169 -11.77 -9.00 -13.83
C CYS A 169 -12.84 -10.08 -13.77
N GLN A 170 -12.49 -11.35 -14.01
CA GLN A 170 -13.43 -12.46 -14.02
C GLN A 170 -13.94 -12.80 -12.62
N SER A 171 -13.05 -12.86 -11.63
CA SER A 171 -13.45 -13.22 -10.27
C SER A 171 -14.28 -12.13 -9.62
N LEU A 172 -13.91 -10.86 -9.77
CA LEU A 172 -14.65 -9.76 -9.15
C LEU A 172 -15.78 -9.21 -10.03
N GLU A 173 -15.96 -9.75 -11.24
CA GLU A 173 -16.92 -9.28 -12.24
C GLU A 173 -16.76 -7.76 -12.50
N LEU A 174 -15.51 -7.32 -12.65
CA LEU A 174 -15.19 -5.90 -12.74
C LEU A 174 -15.80 -5.28 -14.00
N VAL A 175 -16.52 -4.17 -13.81
CA VAL A 175 -17.04 -3.30 -14.87
C VAL A 175 -16.31 -1.96 -14.85
N THR A 176 -16.21 -1.28 -15.99
CA THR A 176 -15.62 0.09 -16.02
C THR A 176 -16.42 1.02 -15.11
N TYR A 177 -15.75 1.83 -14.29
CA TYR A 177 -16.37 2.64 -13.23
C TYR A 177 -17.13 1.83 -12.17
N ASP A 178 -16.67 0.62 -11.86
CA ASP A 178 -17.21 -0.16 -10.75
C ASP A 178 -17.23 0.67 -9.46
N GLU A 179 -18.42 1.02 -8.98
CA GLU A 179 -18.61 1.93 -7.85
C GLU A 179 -17.97 1.43 -6.55
N ARG A 180 -17.66 0.13 -6.47
CA ARG A 180 -16.96 -0.47 -5.32
C ARG A 180 -15.50 -0.02 -5.22
N TYR A 181 -14.90 0.38 -6.34
CA TYR A 181 -13.46 0.60 -6.46
C TYR A 181 -13.09 1.89 -7.21
N SER A 182 -13.90 2.35 -8.16
CA SER A 182 -13.60 3.57 -8.88
C SER A 182 -13.99 4.81 -8.09
N THR A 183 -13.08 5.78 -8.07
CA THR A 183 -13.34 7.13 -7.53
C THR A 183 -13.94 8.07 -8.57
N LYS A 184 -13.91 7.67 -9.86
CA LYS A 184 -14.49 8.42 -10.97
C LYS A 184 -15.90 7.95 -11.27
N ARG A 185 -16.77 8.89 -11.62
CA ARG A 185 -18.14 8.59 -12.07
C ARG A 185 -18.17 8.36 -13.57
N PRO A 186 -19.04 7.46 -14.07
CA PRO A 186 -19.27 7.33 -15.51
C PRO A 186 -19.76 8.67 -16.08
N PRO A 187 -19.36 9.05 -17.31
CA PRO A 187 -19.92 10.22 -17.98
C PRO A 187 -21.43 10.08 -18.03
N LEU A 188 -22.16 11.09 -17.56
CA LEU A 188 -23.62 11.11 -17.63
C LEU A 188 -24.02 10.87 -19.09
N LYS A 189 -24.60 9.69 -19.34
CA LYS A 189 -25.21 9.36 -20.63
C LYS A 189 -26.31 10.40 -20.81
N ARG A 190 -26.07 11.45 -21.61
CA ARG A 190 -27.10 12.43 -21.97
C ARG A 190 -28.25 11.61 -22.51
N LEU A 191 -29.35 11.52 -21.75
CA LEU A 191 -30.62 10.99 -22.23
C LEU A 191 -31.04 11.95 -23.33
N ARG A 192 -30.62 11.65 -24.56
CA ARG A 192 -31.10 12.32 -25.76
C ARG A 192 -32.56 11.88 -25.90
N GLY A 193 -33.44 12.62 -25.24
CA GLY A 193 -34.87 12.53 -25.39
C GLY A 193 -35.21 12.86 -26.84
N ASN A 194 -35.27 11.84 -27.67
CA ASN A 194 -35.83 11.93 -29.00
C ASN A 194 -37.35 11.84 -28.83
N ARG A 195 -38.00 12.96 -28.47
CA ARG A 195 -39.43 13.11 -28.74
C ARG A 195 -39.53 13.61 -30.17
N GLY A 196 -39.90 12.69 -31.05
CA GLY A 196 -40.44 13.05 -32.34
C GLY A 196 -41.78 13.75 -32.13
N GLU A 197 -41.89 14.94 -32.70
CA GLU A 197 -43.16 15.51 -33.14
C GLU A 197 -42.90 15.92 -34.60
N HIS A 198 -43.39 15.08 -35.51
CA HIS A 198 -43.67 15.44 -36.90
C HIS A 198 -45.20 15.57 -37.04
N PRO A 199 -45.67 16.38 -38.00
CA PRO A 199 -46.76 17.35 -37.87
C PRO A 199 -48.18 16.77 -37.82
#